data_AF-A0A1H2CTW1-F1
#
_entry.id   AF-A0A1H2CTW1-F1
#
_cell.length_a   1.000
_cell.length_b   1.000
_cell.length_c   1.000
_cell.angle_alpha   90.00
_cell.angle_beta   90.00
_cell.angle_gamma   90.00
#
_symmetry.space_group_name_H-M   'P 1'
#
loop_
_entity.id
_entity.type
_entity.pdbx_description
1 polymer ?
#
loop_
_entity_poly.entity_id
_entity_poly.type
_entity_poly.pdbx_seq_one_letter_code
_entity_poly.pdbx_strand_id
1 'polypeptide(L)'
;MITAYFQEMAQVVLRPGDVVHVGPDASVQFSGDRALTFRVIRVDPRITYDGWIWLDGYVLDATGTALQRRRIFVRQEGLRPAQVNRAPATRNEGLRRIR
;
A
#
# COMPACT_ATOMS: atom_id res chain seq x y z
N MET A 1 28.20 3.81 18.68
CA MET A 1 27.34 2.78 19.30
C MET A 1 26.03 3.44 19.68
N ILE A 2 24.97 3.26 18.88
CA ILE A 2 23.54 3.16 19.24
C ILE A 2 22.84 2.92 17.89
N THR A 3 22.85 1.66 17.47
CA THR A 3 22.08 1.16 16.33
C THR A 3 21.23 0.05 16.91
N ALA A 4 20.03 0.38 17.39
CA ALA A 4 18.91 -0.53 17.61
C ALA A 4 17.88 0.14 18.54
N TYR A 5 17.01 0.96 17.96
CA TYR A 5 15.63 1.06 18.43
C TYR A 5 14.74 0.82 17.20
N PHE A 6 14.94 -0.33 16.57
CA PHE A 6 14.02 -0.83 15.56
C PHE A 6 12.85 -1.42 16.34
N GLN A 7 11.96 -0.52 16.75
CA GLN A 7 10.75 -0.84 17.49
C GLN A 7 9.90 -1.75 16.61
N GLU A 8 9.90 -3.02 16.97
CA GLU A 8 9.05 -4.08 16.46
C GLU A 8 7.61 -3.82 16.94
N MET A 9 7.01 -2.76 16.41
CA MET A 9 5.56 -2.62 16.35
C MET A 9 5.13 -3.41 15.13
N ALA A 10 4.05 -4.19 15.24
CA ALA A 10 3.46 -4.96 14.15
C ALA A 10 2.96 -4.03 13.04
N GLN A 11 3.88 -3.41 12.31
CA GLN A 11 3.64 -2.63 11.13
C GLN A 11 3.28 -3.63 10.05
N VAL A 12 2.09 -3.49 9.46
CA VAL A 12 1.73 -4.22 8.24
C VAL A 12 2.87 -3.99 7.24
N VAL A 13 3.66 -5.02 6.94
CA VAL A 13 4.80 -4.87 6.03
C VAL A 13 4.24 -4.59 4.63
N LEU A 14 4.09 -3.30 4.31
CA LEU A 14 3.60 -2.83 3.02
C LEU A 14 4.69 -2.99 1.97
N ARG A 15 4.30 -3.56 0.83
CA ARG A 15 5.19 -3.87 -0.29
C ARG A 15 4.62 -3.30 -1.59
N PRO A 16 5.48 -2.96 -2.56
CA PRO A 16 5.04 -2.72 -3.92
C PRO A 16 4.19 -3.88 -4.44
N GLY A 17 3.03 -3.58 -5.00
CA GLY A 17 2.03 -4.53 -5.48
C GLY A 17 0.84 -4.73 -4.54
N ASP A 18 1.00 -4.42 -3.25
CA ASP A 18 -0.09 -4.52 -2.28
C ASP A 18 -1.24 -3.60 -2.66
N VAL A 19 -2.46 -4.07 -2.40
CA VAL A 19 -3.66 -3.27 -2.60
C VAL A 19 -4.33 -3.05 -1.26
N VAL A 20 -4.53 -1.78 -0.92
CA VAL A 20 -5.10 -1.35 0.34
C VAL A 20 -6.30 -0.45 0.13
N HIS A 21 -7.27 -0.57 1.04
CA HIS A 21 -8.31 0.42 1.22
C HIS A 21 -7.77 1.56 2.07
N VAL A 22 -7.93 2.78 1.57
CA VAL A 22 -7.54 4.03 2.23
C VAL A 22 -8.82 4.76 2.61
N GLY A 23 -9.11 4.82 3.91
CA GLY A 23 -10.29 5.44 4.48
C GLY A 23 -9.95 6.42 5.61
N PRO A 24 -10.95 6.85 6.40
CA PRO A 24 -10.78 7.88 7.44
C PRO A 24 -9.76 7.48 8.53
N ASP A 25 -9.66 6.19 8.86
CA ASP A 25 -8.68 5.67 9.81
C ASP A 25 -7.23 5.92 9.34
N ALA A 26 -7.00 5.90 8.03
CA ALA A 26 -5.70 6.14 7.42
C ALA A 26 -5.39 7.65 7.31
N SER A 27 -6.40 8.46 7.00
CA SER A 27 -6.33 9.93 7.08
C SER A 27 -7.72 10.52 6.87
N VAL A 28 -8.04 11.58 7.62
CA VAL A 28 -9.32 12.31 7.56
C VAL A 28 -9.68 12.83 6.17
N GLN A 29 -8.68 13.00 5.29
CA GLN A 29 -8.87 13.43 3.90
C GLN A 29 -9.62 12.39 3.05
N PHE A 30 -9.65 11.13 3.47
CA PHE A 30 -10.27 10.00 2.78
C PHE A 30 -11.57 9.53 3.45
N SER A 31 -12.31 10.46 4.08
CA SER A 31 -13.63 10.18 4.67
C SER A 31 -14.74 10.16 3.61
N GLY A 32 -15.80 9.38 3.87
CA GLY A 32 -16.97 9.26 2.99
C GLY A 32 -16.59 8.84 1.56
N ASP A 33 -17.12 9.56 0.57
CA ASP A 33 -16.93 9.27 -0.87
C ASP A 33 -15.49 9.50 -1.36
N ARG A 34 -14.58 9.99 -0.50
CA ARG A 34 -13.16 10.18 -0.82
C ARG A 34 -12.31 8.95 -0.48
N ALA A 35 -12.88 7.95 0.19
CA ALA A 35 -12.21 6.67 0.41
C ALA A 35 -11.87 6.02 -0.94
N LEU A 36 -10.75 5.30 -1.00
CA LEU A 36 -10.25 4.76 -2.26
C LEU A 36 -9.55 3.42 -2.10
N THR A 37 -9.50 2.66 -3.19
CA THR A 37 -8.65 1.47 -3.30
C THR A 37 -7.33 1.86 -3.96
N PHE A 38 -6.22 1.52 -3.34
CA PHE A 38 -4.90 1.98 -3.74
C PHE A 38 -3.94 0.82 -3.94
N ARG A 39 -3.34 0.72 -5.13
CA ARG A 39 -2.23 -0.22 -5.40
C ARG A 39 -0.91 0.48 -5.16
N VAL A 40 -0.17 0.01 -4.17
CA VAL A 40 1.14 0.53 -3.80
C VAL A 40 2.16 0.18 -4.88
N ILE A 41 2.98 1.14 -5.28
CA ILE A 41 4.15 0.90 -6.15
C ILE A 41 5.46 1.28 -5.47
N ARG A 42 5.41 2.17 -4.48
CA ARG A 42 6.55 2.54 -3.65
C ARG A 42 6.08 2.94 -2.26
N VAL A 43 6.78 2.43 -1.25
CA VAL A 43 6.68 2.88 0.14
C VAL A 43 7.91 3.74 0.42
N ASP A 44 7.72 4.96 0.90
CA ASP A 44 8.84 5.78 1.36
C ASP A 44 9.20 5.40 2.80
N PRO A 45 10.44 4.96 3.08
CA PRO A 45 10.82 4.51 4.41
C PRO A 45 11.13 5.67 5.38
N ARG A 46 11.10 6.93 4.93
CA ARG A 46 11.40 8.07 5.80
C ARG A 46 10.30 8.24 6.84
N ILE A 47 10.66 8.00 8.10
CA ILE A 47 9.81 8.27 9.26
C ILE A 47 9.77 9.79 9.45
N THR A 48 8.74 10.43 8.91
CA THR A 48 8.51 11.88 9.12
C THR A 48 7.76 12.14 10.43
N TYR A 49 6.79 11.28 10.74
CA TYR A 49 6.01 11.29 11.97
C TYR A 49 5.67 9.84 12.32
N ASP A 50 5.62 9.51 13.62
CA ASP A 50 5.41 8.14 14.07
C ASP A 50 4.11 7.55 13.49
N GLY A 51 4.21 6.36 12.89
CA GLY A 51 3.11 5.66 12.22
C GLY A 51 2.61 6.24 10.88
N TRP A 52 3.17 7.36 10.39
CA TRP A 52 2.81 7.96 9.10
C TRP A 52 3.82 7.64 8.00
N ILE A 53 3.31 7.34 6.81
CA ILE A 53 4.12 6.95 5.66
C ILE A 53 3.67 7.65 4.38
N TRP A 54 4.63 7.89 3.48
CA TRP A 54 4.34 8.30 2.12
C TRP A 54 4.20 7.07 1.21
N LEU A 55 3.10 7.01 0.47
CA LEU A 55 2.87 5.98 -0.55
C LEU A 55 2.79 6.63 -1.92
N ASP A 56 3.50 6.07 -2.90
CA ASP A 56 3.17 6.26 -4.31
C ASP A 56 2.42 5.03 -4.81
N GLY A 57 1.47 5.24 -5.71
CA GLY A 57 0.65 4.17 -6.23
C GLY A 57 -0.46 4.63 -7.16
N TYR A 58 -1.35 3.70 -7.48
CA TYR A 58 -2.48 3.92 -8.36
C TYR A 58 -3.80 3.82 -7.59
N VAL A 59 -4.69 4.79 -7.81
CA VAL A 59 -6.10 4.64 -7.45
C VAL A 59 -6.72 3.63 -8.40
N LEU A 60 -7.42 2.65 -7.85
CA LEU A 60 -8.12 1.63 -8.61
C LEU A 60 -9.62 1.91 -8.65
N ASP A 61 -10.26 1.54 -9.75
CA ASP A 61 -11.71 1.41 -9.81
C ASP A 61 -12.20 0.10 -9.16
N ALA A 62 -13.50 -0.14 -9.20
CA ALA A 62 -14.12 -1.37 -8.69
C ALA A 62 -13.68 -2.65 -9.43
N THR A 63 -13.16 -2.55 -10.65
CA THR A 63 -12.64 -3.67 -11.44
C THR A 63 -11.15 -3.95 -11.17
N GLY A 64 -10.47 -3.06 -10.46
CA GLY A 64 -9.04 -3.15 -10.22
C GLY A 64 -8.15 -2.47 -11.27
N THR A 65 -8.76 -1.71 -12.17
CA THR A 65 -8.08 -0.94 -13.22
C THR A 65 -7.50 0.34 -12.61
N ALA A 66 -6.26 0.66 -12.97
CA ALA A 66 -5.59 1.87 -12.51
C ALA A 66 -6.19 3.10 -13.22
N LEU A 67 -6.83 3.98 -12.45
CA LEU A 67 -7.42 5.22 -12.97
C LEU A 67 -6.40 6.35 -13.00
N GLN A 68 -5.63 6.52 -11.93
CA GLN A 68 -4.67 7.61 -11.80
C GLN A 68 -3.54 7.27 -10.83
N ARG A 69 -2.36 7.84 -11.06
CA ARG A 69 -1.22 7.75 -10.14
C ARG A 69 -1.29 8.87 -9.11
N ARG A 70 -1.06 8.57 -7.83
CA ARG A 70 -1.01 9.57 -6.75
C ARG A 70 0.11 9.28 -5.76
N ARG A 71 0.55 10.35 -5.08
CA ARG A 71 1.32 10.28 -3.85
C ARG A 71 0.41 10.68 -2.69
N ILE A 72 0.36 9.88 -1.63
CA ILE A 72 -0.48 10.11 -0.44
C ILE A 72 0.33 9.99 0.85
N PHE A 73 -0.10 10.69 1.89
CA PHE A 73 0.47 10.62 3.24
C PHE A 73 -0.60 10.11 4.21
N VAL A 74 -0.34 8.95 4.81
CA VAL A 74 -1.35 8.17 5.56
C VAL A 74 -0.76 7.50 6.79
N ARG A 75 -1.61 7.22 7.79
CA ARG A 75 -1.30 6.36 8.93
C ARG A 75 -1.35 4.90 8.51
N GLN A 76 -0.28 4.16 8.80
CA GLN A 76 -0.13 2.76 8.42
C GLN A 76 -1.16 1.85 9.10
N GLU A 77 -1.44 2.09 10.39
CA GLU A 77 -2.43 1.36 11.19
C GLU A 77 -3.88 1.53 10.73
N GLY A 78 -4.16 2.59 9.96
CA GLY A 78 -5.48 2.85 9.39
C GLY A 78 -5.71 2.18 8.04
N LEU A 79 -4.67 1.60 7.43
CA LEU A 79 -4.78 0.87 6.17
C LEU A 79 -5.41 -0.50 6.40
N ARG A 80 -6.24 -0.93 5.44
CA ARG A 80 -6.85 -2.26 5.43
C ARG A 80 -6.49 -2.96 4.12
N PRO A 81 -6.10 -4.25 4.13
CA PRO A 81 -5.95 -5.00 2.90
C PRO A 81 -7.24 -4.97 2.08
N ALA A 82 -7.13 -4.70 0.78
CA ALA A 82 -8.27 -4.70 -0.12
C ALA A 82 -8.15 -5.86 -1.11
N GLN A 83 -9.17 -6.71 -1.13
CA GLN A 83 -9.28 -7.73 -2.16
C GLN A 83 -9.81 -7.08 -3.43
N VAL A 84 -8.97 -7.04 -4.46
CA VAL A 84 -9.43 -6.72 -5.81
C VAL A 84 -9.76 -8.04 -6.48
N ASN A 85 -10.94 -8.14 -7.09
CA ASN A 85 -11.25 -9.26 -7.98
C ASN A 85 -10.32 -9.20 -9.19
N ARG A 86 -9.11 -9.73 -9.03
CA ARG A 86 -8.15 -9.91 -10.10
C ARG A 86 -8.61 -11.14 -10.88
N ALA A 87 -9.06 -10.95 -12.12
CA ALA A 87 -9.07 -12.07 -13.07
C ALA A 87 -7.67 -12.71 -13.04
N PRO A 88 -7.53 -14.03 -12.85
CA PRO A 88 -6.27 -14.66 -12.47
C PRO A 88 -5.16 -14.23 -13.41
N ALA A 89 -4.19 -13.47 -12.89
CA ALA A 89 -2.96 -13.21 -13.61
C ALA A 89 -2.22 -14.54 -13.68
N THR A 90 -2.03 -15.05 -14.89
CA THR A 90 -1.22 -16.24 -15.17
C THR A 90 0.11 -16.09 -14.44
N ARG A 91 0.28 -16.89 -13.40
CA ARG A 91 1.53 -17.02 -12.66
C ARG A 91 2.54 -17.54 -13.67
N ASN A 92 3.39 -16.67 -14.20
CA ASN A 92 4.53 -17.07 -15.04
C ASN A 92 5.57 -17.77 -14.14
N GLU A 93 5.21 -18.95 -13.63
CA GLU A 93 6.07 -20.00 -13.15
C GLU A 93 6.62 -20.71 -14.39
N GLY A 94 7.81 -20.32 -14.87
CA GLY A 94 8.32 -20.98 -16.08
C GLY A 94 9.71 -20.59 -16.59
N LEU A 95 10.42 -19.61 -16.03
CA LEU A 95 11.71 -19.18 -16.60
C LEU A 95 12.83 -18.97 -15.57
N ARG A 96 12.95 -19.88 -14.59
CA ARG A 96 14.21 -20.06 -13.81
C ARG A 96 14.62 -21.53 -13.71
N ARG A 97 14.78 -22.19 -14.86
CA ARG A 97 15.48 -23.46 -14.94
C ARG A 97 16.34 -23.54 -16.21
N ILE A 98 17.48 -22.84 -16.19
CA ILE A 98 18.61 -22.95 -17.11
C ILE A 98 19.72 -22.08 -16.51
N ARG A 99 20.94 -22.51 -16.20
CA ARG A 99 21.71 -23.75 -16.31
C ARG A 99 22.61 -23.85 -15.08
#